data_AF-A0A1H8RDY2-F1
#
_entry.id   AF-A0A1H8RDY2-F1
#
_cell.length_a   1.000
_cell.length_b   1.000
_cell.length_c   1.000
_cell.angle_alpha   90.00
_cell.angle_beta   90.00
_cell.angle_gamma   90.00
#
_symmetry.space_group_name_H-M   'P 1'
#
loop_
_entity.id
_entity.type
_entity.pdbx_description
1 polymer ?
#
loop_
_entity_poly.entity_id
_entity_poly.type
_entity_poly.pdbx_seq_one_letter_code
_entity_poly.pdbx_strand_id
1 'polypeptide(L)' 'MKIHKRTRLILLDRQEIWQLYQTRLWKVAHFAERFQVSRPTIYDVLKRARLQEFVPRNSTNQRFKTLQYGL' A
#
# COMPACT_ATOMS: atom_id res chain seq x y z
N MET A 1 3.13 11.92 15.30
CA MET A 1 2.77 10.57 14.78
C MET A 1 4.05 9.76 14.62
N LYS A 2 4.38 8.86 15.56
CA LYS A 2 5.57 8.00 15.48
C LYS A 2 5.27 6.82 14.57
N ILE A 3 5.68 6.90 13.31
CA ILE A 3 5.53 5.79 12.35
C ILE A 3 6.64 4.78 12.65
N HIS A 4 6.26 3.56 13.05
CA HIS A 4 7.21 2.51 13.39
C HIS A 4 7.90 1.98 12.12
N LYS A 5 9.15 1.51 12.26
CA LYS A 5 10.02 1.16 11.11
C LYS A 5 9.47 -0.02 10.29
N ARG A 6 8.65 -0.88 10.92
CA ARG A 6 7.96 -2.04 10.32
C ARG A 6 6.52 -1.78 9.90
N THR A 7 6.01 -0.54 9.99
CA THR A 7 4.60 -0.25 9.66
C THR A 7 4.33 -0.16 8.15
N ARG A 8 5.37 -0.13 7.31
CA ARG A 8 5.24 0.05 5.86
C ARG A 8 5.50 -1.26 5.11
N LEU A 9 4.48 -1.75 4.42
CA LEU A 9 4.62 -2.77 3.38
C LEU A 9 5.57 -2.28 2.29
N ILE A 10 6.60 -3.07 2.01
CA ILE A 10 7.56 -2.86 0.92
C ILE A 10 6.83 -3.09 -0.41
N LEU A 11 7.35 -2.54 -1.51
CA LEU A 11 6.76 -2.74 -2.84
C LEU A 11 6.67 -4.22 -3.22
N LEU A 12 7.71 -4.99 -2.89
CA LEU A 12 7.75 -6.44 -3.10
C LEU A 12 6.62 -7.13 -2.35
N ASP A 13 6.38 -6.79 -1.08
CA ASP A 13 5.26 -7.33 -0.30
C ASP A 13 3.91 -7.03 -0.95
N ARG A 14 3.73 -5.83 -1.52
CA ARG A 14 2.49 -5.46 -2.21
C ARG A 14 2.27 -6.27 -3.49
N GLN A 15 3.35 -6.54 -4.22
CA GLN A 15 3.30 -7.41 -5.40
C GLN A 15 3.01 -8.86 -4.98
N GLU A 16 3.63 -9.36 -3.92
CA GLU A 16 3.36 -10.70 -3.38
C GLU A 16 1.90 -10.83 -2.95
N ILE A 17 1.36 -9.86 -2.21
CA ILE A 17 -0.07 -9.82 -1.84
C ILE A 17 -0.95 -9.89 -3.08
N TRP A 18 -0.63 -9.15 -4.15
CA TRP A 18 -1.41 -9.17 -5.38
C TRP A 18 -1.35 -10.53 -6.10
N GLN A 19 -0.16 -11.10 -6.27
CA GLN A 19 0.02 -12.42 -6.88
C GLN A 19 -0.74 -13.50 -6.10
N LEU A 20 -0.61 -13.51 -4.78
CA LEU A 20 -1.32 -14.45 -3.91
C LEU A 20 -2.84 -14.23 -3.94
N TYR A 21 -3.31 -12.97 -4.00
CA TYR A 21 -4.74 -12.68 -4.10
C TYR A 21 -5.36 -13.22 -5.39
N GLN A 22 -4.61 -13.19 -6.51
CA GLN A 22 -5.08 -13.72 -7.79
C GLN A 22 -5.29 -15.23 -7.77
N THR A 23 -4.55 -15.97 -6.94
CA THR A 23 -4.78 -17.42 -6.77
C THR A 23 -6.13 -17.76 -6.12
N ARG A 24 -6.79 -16.78 -5.48
CA ARG A 24 -8.05 -16.93 -4.72
C ARG A 24 -8.04 -17.96 -3.58
N LEU A 25 -6.88 -18.53 -3.25
CA LEU A 25 -6.69 -19.47 -2.15
C LEU A 25 -6.54 -18.75 -0.80
N TRP A 26 -6.17 -17.47 -0.82
CA TRP A 26 -5.81 -16.70 0.36
C TRP A 26 -6.92 -15.73 0.78
N LYS A 27 -7.27 -15.79 2.06
CA LYS A 27 -8.18 -14.83 2.71
C LYS A 27 -7.41 -13.60 3.21
N VAL A 28 -8.11 -12.46 3.29
CA VAL A 28 -7.56 -11.19 3.79
C VAL A 28 -7.01 -11.30 5.23
N ALA A 29 -7.60 -12.15 6.07
CA ALA A 29 -7.10 -12.39 7.43
C ALA A 29 -5.69 -12.98 7.43
N HIS A 30 -5.41 -13.95 6.55
CA HIS A 30 -4.07 -14.55 6.42
C HIS A 30 -3.03 -13.53 5.96
N PHE A 31 -3.39 -12.57 5.10
CA PHE A 31 -2.48 -11.49 4.72
C PHE A 31 -2.16 -10.55 5.88
N ALA A 32 -3.17 -10.20 6.69
CA ALA A 32 -2.96 -9.36 7.86
C ALA A 32 -1.99 -9.98 8.87
N GLU A 33 -2.12 -11.29 9.12
CA GLU A 33 -1.23 -12.06 9.98
C GLU A 33 0.17 -12.21 9.39
N ARG A 34 0.29 -12.62 8.12
CA ARG A 34 1.58 -12.86 7.44
C ARG A 34 2.42 -11.60 7.36
N PHE A 35 1.80 -10.48 6.99
CA PHE A 35 2.50 -9.21 6.81
C PHE A 35 2.47 -8.31 8.06
N GLN A 36 1.89 -8.77 9.18
CA GLN A 36 1.81 -8.04 10.44
C GLN A 36 1.21 -6.63 10.28
N VAL A 37 0.15 -6.54 9.48
CA VAL A 37 -0.56 -5.29 9.18
C VAL A 37 -2.04 -5.40 9.45
N SER A 38 -2.70 -4.26 9.61
CA SER A 38 -4.15 -4.22 9.78
C SER A 38 -4.87 -4.68 8.51
N ARG A 39 -6.04 -5.33 8.66
CA ARG A 39 -6.91 -5.71 7.54
C ARG A 39 -7.29 -4.52 6.65
N PRO A 40 -7.61 -3.31 7.18
CA PRO A 40 -7.80 -2.11 6.37
C PRO A 40 -6.62 -1.81 5.44
N THR A 41 -5.38 -1.95 5.93
CA THR A 41 -4.18 -1.73 5.11
C THR A 41 -4.11 -2.71 3.93
N ILE A 42 -4.49 -3.97 4.12
CA ILE A 42 -4.56 -4.96 3.04
C ILE A 42 -5.63 -4.58 2.02
N TYR A 43 -6.82 -4.15 2.46
CA TYR A 43 -7.87 -3.69 1.53
C TYR A 43 -7.41 -2.50 0.68
N ASP A 44 -6.73 -1.52 1.29
CA ASP A 44 -6.16 -0.39 0.55
C ASP A 44 -5.11 -0.81 -0.46
N VAL A 45 -4.23 -1.76 -0.10
CA VAL A 45 -3.22 -2.32 -1.00
C VAL A 45 -3.88 -3.07 -2.15
N LEU A 46 -4.89 -3.90 -1.89
CA LEU A 46 -5.63 -4.62 -2.93
C LEU A 46 -6.39 -3.67 -3.87
N LYS A 47 -7.01 -2.62 -3.32
CA LYS A 47 -7.68 -1.57 -4.10
C LYS A 47 -6.72 -0.90 -5.08
N ARG A 48 -5.49 -0.63 -4.65
CA ARG A 48 -4.44 -0.01 -5.49
C ARG A 48 -3.80 -1.00 -6.45
N ALA A 49 -3.57 -2.23 -6.01
CA ALA A 49 -3.01 -3.30 -6.84
C ALA A 49 -3.93 -3.64 -8.03
N ARG A 50 -5.25 -3.52 -7.85
CA ARG A 50 -6.22 -3.59 -8.97
C ARG A 50 -6.00 -2.53 -10.04
N LEU A 51 -5.50 -1.36 -9.66
CA LEU A 51 -5.13 -0.27 -10.58
C LEU A 51 -3.68 -0.40 -11.09
N GLN A 52 -2.99 -1.51 -10.79
CA GLN A 52 -1.59 -1.76 -11.09
C GLN A 52 -0.61 -0.73 -10.50
N GLU A 53 -1.02 -0.02 -9.44
CA GLU A 53 -0.18 0.95 -8.75
C GLU A 53 0.79 0.27 -7.77
N PHE A 54 1.94 -0.20 -8.29
CA PHE A 54 3.03 -0.79 -7.50
C PHE A 54 4.23 0.16 -7.29
N VAL A 55 4.04 1.45 -7.51
CA VAL A 55 5.11 2.47 -7.40
C VAL A 55 4.96 3.26 -6.10
N PRO A 56 6.06 3.65 -5.42
CA PRO A 56 5.97 4.60 -4.32
C PRO A 56 5.37 5.90 -4.85
N ARG A 57 4.29 6.37 -4.23
CA ARG A 57 3.80 7.72 -4.53
C ARG A 57 4.83 8.71 -4.00
N ASN A 58 5.23 9.63 -4.88
CA ASN A 58 5.92 10.83 -4.45
C ASN A 58 4.97 11.59 -3.52
N SER A 59 5.36 11.76 -2.25
CA SER A 59 4.63 12.59 -1.30
C SER A 59 4.86 14.07 -1.60
N THR A 60 4.65 14.49 -2.85
CA THR A 60 4.61 15.91 -3.14
C THR A 60 3.21 16.36 -2.76
N ASN A 61 3.10 17.03 -1.61
CA ASN A 61 1.84 17.61 -1.17
C ASN A 61 1.30 18.48 -2.31
N GLN A 62 0.10 18.16 -2.79
CA GLN A 62 -0.49 18.79 -3.96
C GLN A 62 -0.63 20.32 -3.77
N ARG A 63 -0.73 20.76 -2.51
CA ARG A 63 -0.70 22.17 -2.09
C ARG A 63 0.58 22.92 -2.50
N PHE A 64 1.73 22.25 -2.62
CA PHE A 64 2.99 22.86 -3.06
C PHE A 64 3.20 22.80 -4.58
N LYS A 65 2.24 22.25 -5.34
CA LYS A 65 2.23 22.26 -6.82
C LYS A 65 1.35 23.36 -7.42
N THR A 66 0.65 24.11 -6.58
CA THR A 66 -0.16 25.25 -7.03
C THR A 66 0.69 26.50 -7.05
N LEU A 67 0.51 27.33 -8.08
CA LEU A 67 1.14 28.64 -8.31
C LEU A 67 1.21 29.54 -7.05
N GLN A 68 0.28 29.34 -6.11
CA GLN A 68 0.20 30.03 -4.82
C GLN A 68 1.35 29.69 -3.84
N TYR A 69 2.00 28.53 -3.94
CA TYR A 69 3.01 28.06 -2.97
C TYR A 69 4.30 27.46 -3.58
N GLY A 70 4.40 27.27 -4.90
CA GLY A 70 5.63 26.81 -5.56
C GLY A 70 5.47 26.51 -7.05
N LEU A 71 6.05 27.38 -7.88
CA LEU A 71 6.12 27.46 -9.35
C LEU A 71 4.81 27.24 -10.11
#